data_AF-A0AAD0KH24-F1
#
_entry.id   AF-A0AAD0KH24-F1
#
_cell.length_a   1.000
_cell.length_b   1.000
_cell.length_c   1.000
_cell.angle_alpha   90.00
_cell.angle_beta   90.00
_cell.angle_gamma   90.00
#
_symmetry.space_group_name_H-M   'P 1'
#
loop_
_entity.id
_entity.type
_entity.pdbx_description
1 polymer ?
#
loop_
_entity_poly.entity_id
_entity_poly.type
_entity_poly.pdbx_seq_one_letter_code
_entity_poly.pdbx_strand_id
1 'polypeptide(L)' 'MGISYGGRQIKVFLQGSYANNTNVRTQSDVDIAVVEEDTFRTQYRSGVSDSNYGFVNVPSRSKTF' A
#
# COMPACT_ATOMS: atom_id res chain seq x y z
N MET A 1 11.33 3.40 5.04
CA MET A 1 11.12 3.97 6.39
C MET A 1 9.61 4.06 6.59
N GLY A 2 9.04 3.40 7.60
CA GLY A 2 7.61 3.50 7.89
C GLY A 2 7.32 4.83 8.59
N ILE A 3 6.33 5.57 8.12
CA ILE A 3 5.90 6.86 8.68
C ILE A 3 4.53 6.63 9.32
N SER A 4 4.37 7.08 10.57
CA SER A 4 3.05 7.12 11.21
C SER A 4 2.38 8.47 10.92
N TYR A 5 1.23 8.47 10.24
CA TYR A 5 0.50 9.70 9.92
C TYR A 5 -0.99 9.56 10.26
N GLY A 6 -1.49 10.35 11.21
CA GLY A 6 -2.90 10.29 11.64
C GLY A 6 -3.33 8.90 12.16
N GLY A 7 -2.40 8.19 12.79
CA GLY A 7 -2.58 6.81 13.28
C GLY A 7 -2.44 5.72 12.22
N ARG A 8 -2.00 6.06 10.99
CA ARG A 8 -1.79 5.11 9.90
C ARG A 8 -0.34 4.70 9.78
N GLN A 9 -0.09 3.44 9.46
CA GLN A 9 1.25 2.98 9.09
C GLN A 9 1.44 3.10 7.58
N ILE A 10 2.18 4.11 7.14
CA ILE A 10 2.44 4.37 5.72
C ILE A 10 3.88 3.98 5.37
N LYS A 11 4.04 3.27 4.25
CA LYS A 11 5.33 2.98 3.65
C LYS A 11 5.43 3.64 2.29
N VAL A 12 6.57 4.29 2.07
CA VAL A 12 6.91 4.95 0.81
C VAL A 12 8.09 4.23 0.18
N PHE A 13 7.96 3.86 -1.09
CA PHE A 13 9.02 3.21 -1.85
C PHE A 13 8.93 3.58 -3.34
N LEU A 14 10.04 3.43 -4.05
CA LEU A 14 10.09 3.67 -5.49
C LEU A 14 9.45 2.49 -6.24
N GLN A 15 8.77 2.80 -7.34
CA GLN A 15 8.28 1.82 -8.29
C GLN A 15 8.72 2.18 -9.71
N GLY A 16 8.22 1.43 -10.70
CA GLY A 16 8.42 1.74 -12.10
C GLY A 16 9.86 1.65 -12.58
N SER A 17 10.19 2.43 -13.61
CA SER A 17 11.45 2.29 -14.36
C SER A 17 12.68 2.65 -13.53
N TYR A 18 12.56 3.61 -12.62
CA TYR A 18 13.63 3.98 -11.69
C TYR A 18 13.86 2.93 -10.61
N ALA A 19 12.80 2.30 -10.09
CA ALA A 19 12.95 1.21 -9.12
C ALA A 19 13.53 -0.06 -9.75
N ASN A 20 13.21 -0.31 -11.03
CA ASN A 20 13.63 -1.51 -11.75
C ASN A 20 14.91 -1.31 -12.60
N ASN A 21 15.52 -0.12 -12.56
CA ASN A 21 16.71 0.24 -13.35
C ASN A 21 16.56 -0.02 -14.87
N THR A 22 15.37 0.22 -15.40
CA THR A 22 15.05 0.12 -16.84
C THR A 22 14.80 1.49 -17.47
N ASN A 23 15.06 2.58 -16.75
CA ASN A 23 14.93 3.92 -17.30
C ASN A 23 16.04 4.19 -18.32
N VAL A 24 15.64 4.43 -19.58
CA VAL A 24 16.57 4.71 -20.69
C VAL A 24 16.92 6.19 -20.82
N ARG A 25 16.19 7.07 -20.12
CA ARG A 25 16.41 8.51 -20.09
C ARG A 25 16.76 8.95 -18.66
N THR A 26 17.68 9.89 -18.53
CA THR A 26 18.08 10.49 -17.25
C THR A 26 17.03 11.46 -16.68
N GLN A 27 16.02 11.82 -17.47
CA GLN A 27 14.92 12.75 -17.11
C GLN A 27 13.54 12.08 -17.13
N SER A 28 13.47 10.76 -16.99
CA SER A 28 12.16 10.11 -16.88
C SER A 28 11.49 10.46 -15.53
N ASP A 29 10.17 10.38 -15.47
CA ASP A 29 9.44 10.59 -14.20
C ASP A 29 9.76 9.48 -13.19
N VAL A 30 9.77 9.84 -11.91
CA VAL A 30 10.01 8.90 -10.80
C VAL A 30 8.67 8.47 -10.22
N ASP A 31 8.38 7.17 -10.27
CA ASP A 31 7.17 6.61 -9.68
C ASP A 31 7.38 6.36 -8.17
N ILE A 32 6.56 6.99 -7.33
CA ILE A 32 6.58 6.82 -5.88
C ILE A 32 5.30 6.11 -5.44
N ALA A 33 5.44 4.92 -4.86
CA ALA A 33 4.35 4.18 -4.24
C ALA A 33 4.20 4.61 -2.77
N VAL A 34 2.97 4.96 -2.38
CA VAL A 34 2.58 5.28 -1.00
C VAL A 34 1.53 4.25 -0.58
N VAL A 35 1.87 3.38 0.35
CA VAL A 35 1.04 2.23 0.75
C VAL A 35 0.75 2.30 2.24
N GLU A 36 -0.52 2.17 2.63
CA GLU A 36 -0.95 1.95 4.01
C GLU A 36 -0.81 0.44 4.32
N GLU A 37 0.01 0.09 5.31
CA GLU A 37 0.37 -1.31 5.64
C GLU A 37 -0.47 -1.90 6.78
N ASP A 38 -1.25 -1.08 7.50
CA ASP A 38 -2.09 -1.53 8.62
C ASP A 38 -3.48 -2.05 8.19
N THR A 39 -3.90 -1.72 6.96
CA THR A 39 -5.17 -2.12 6.37
C THR A 39 -4.94 -2.58 4.95
N PHE A 40 -5.73 -3.55 4.49
CA PHE A 40 -5.54 -4.15 3.17
C PHE A 40 -6.87 -4.54 2.53
N ARG A 41 -6.83 -4.74 1.22
CA ARG A 41 -7.92 -5.34 0.46
C ARG A 41 -7.55 -6.77 0.13
N THR A 42 -8.48 -7.67 0.38
CA THR A 42 -8.24 -9.11 0.27
C THR A 42 -9.17 -9.74 -0.74
N GLN A 43 -8.67 -10.80 -1.39
CA GLN A 43 -9.47 -11.73 -2.16
C GLN A 43 -9.14 -13.13 -1.66
N TYR A 44 -10.06 -13.71 -0.89
CA TYR A 44 -9.87 -15.04 -0.32
C TYR A 44 -10.18 -16.15 -1.33
N ARG A 45 -9.59 -17.32 -1.08
CA ARG A 45 -9.95 -18.57 -1.77
C ARG A 45 -11.33 -19.04 -1.31
N SER A 46 -11.97 -19.88 -2.12
CA SER A 46 -13.25 -20.49 -1.74
C SER A 46 -13.14 -21.22 -0.39
N GLY A 47 -14.11 -20.99 0.49
CA GLY A 47 -14.17 -21.58 1.83
C GLY A 47 -13.28 -20.91 2.88
N VAL A 48 -12.59 -19.82 2.55
CA VAL A 48 -11.73 -19.07 3.47
C VAL A 48 -12.25 -17.63 3.63
N SER A 49 -12.14 -17.09 4.83
CA SER A 49 -12.60 -15.74 5.19
C SER A 49 -11.68 -15.08 6.22
N ASP A 50 -12.00 -13.84 6.59
CA ASP A 50 -11.27 -13.07 7.61
C ASP A 50 -11.07 -13.84 8.92
N SER A 51 -12.08 -14.63 9.35
CA SER A 51 -12.03 -15.36 10.61
C SER A 51 -10.96 -16.45 10.64
N ASN A 52 -10.54 -16.97 9.48
CA ASN A 52 -9.48 -17.97 9.40
C ASN A 52 -8.10 -17.40 9.74
N TYR A 53 -7.93 -16.09 9.60
CA TYR A 53 -6.67 -15.38 9.81
C TYR A 53 -6.72 -14.38 10.97
N GLY A 54 -7.89 -14.23 11.61
CA GLY A 54 -8.09 -13.25 12.68
C GLY A 54 -8.17 -11.81 12.19
N PHE A 55 -8.51 -11.59 10.92
CA PHE A 55 -8.68 -10.25 10.36
C PHE A 55 -10.04 -9.67 10.73
N VAL A 56 -10.11 -8.34 10.77
CA VAL A 56 -11.33 -7.60 11.11
C VAL A 56 -11.60 -6.52 10.09
N ASN A 57 -12.88 -6.24 9.84
CA ASN A 57 -13.27 -5.13 8.99
C ASN A 57 -13.08 -3.80 9.74
N VAL A 58 -12.28 -2.92 9.14
CA VAL A 58 -12.12 -1.55 9.61
C VAL A 58 -13.24 -0.68 9.02
N PRO A 59 -13.86 0.23 9.82
CA PRO A 59 -14.84 1.18 9.29
C PRO A 59 -14.22 2.07 8.22
N SER A 60 -15.01 2.41 7.19
CA SER A 60 -14.60 3.38 6.17
C SER A 60 -14.23 4.71 6.82
N ARG A 61 -12.99 5.15 6.65
CA ARG A 61 -12.56 6.45 7.16
C ARG A 61 -13.10 7.57 6.28
N SER A 62 -13.56 8.66 6.90
CA SER A 62 -13.92 9.87 6.18
C SER A 62 -12.73 10.38 5.35
N LYS A 63 -12.97 10.70 4.08
CA LYS A 63 -11.97 11.32 3.23
C LYS A 63 -11.71 12.74 3.73
N THR A 64 -10.51 12.98 4.26
CA THR A 64 -9.96 14.32 4.41
C THR A 64 -9.23 14.67 3.11
N PHE A 65 -9.54 15.84 2.57
CA PHE A 65 -8.94 16.37 1.34
C PHE A 65 -7.43 16.57 1.46
#